data_AF-F8DB44-F1
#
_entry.id   AF-F8DB44-F1
#
_cell.length_a   1.000
_cell.length_b   1.000
_cell.length_c   1.000
_cell.angle_alpha   90.00
_cell.angle_beta   90.00
_cell.angle_gamma   90.00
#
_symmetry.space_group_name_H-M   'P 1'
#
loop_
_entity.id
_entity.type
_entity.pdbx_description
1 polymer ?
#
loop_
_entity_poly.entity_id
_entity_poly.type
_entity_poly.pdbx_seq_one_letter_code
_entity_poly.pdbx_strand_id
1 'polypeptide(L)'
;MGLRTAFRQHKLVLIGLLAFGAWVFLTIQNVAASMGSVVYGDWVGQSGVVGLVGLAALVAIGLLAVVVYGELGETEPLPEEFPPEGTQ
;
A
#
# COMPACT_ATOMS: atom_id res chain seq x y z
N MET A 1 0.21 -12.98 4.02
CA MET A 1 -1.22 -13.42 3.86
C MET A 1 -1.81 -13.11 2.47
N GLY A 2 -2.71 -13.96 1.92
CA GLY A 2 -3.61 -13.51 0.84
C GLY A 2 -4.68 -12.55 1.40
N LEU A 3 -5.15 -11.56 0.61
CA LEU A 3 -6.22 -10.60 0.99
C LEU A 3 -7.41 -11.24 1.72
N ARG A 4 -7.67 -12.52 1.42
CA ARG A 4 -8.71 -13.36 2.03
C ARG A 4 -8.53 -13.62 3.53
N THR A 5 -7.30 -13.72 4.03
CA THR A 5 -7.01 -14.06 5.43
C THR A 5 -7.11 -12.82 6.33
N ALA A 6 -6.63 -11.66 5.87
CA ALA A 6 -6.80 -10.37 6.56
C ALA A 6 -8.29 -10.03 6.81
N PHE A 7 -9.17 -10.41 5.87
CA PHE A 7 -10.62 -10.26 5.97
C PHE A 7 -11.24 -11.00 7.17
N ARG A 8 -10.60 -12.08 7.63
CA ARG A 8 -11.17 -12.98 8.64
C ARG A 8 -10.67 -12.66 10.06
N GLN A 9 -9.49 -12.06 10.21
CA GLN A 9 -8.80 -11.92 11.50
C GLN A 9 -8.63 -10.46 11.97
N HIS A 10 -8.32 -9.50 11.07
CA HIS A 10 -8.08 -8.11 11.44
C HIS A 10 -8.82 -7.12 10.52
N LYS A 11 -10.12 -6.93 10.78
CA LYS A 11 -11.02 -6.07 9.99
C LYS A 11 -10.55 -4.60 9.91
N LEU A 12 -9.93 -4.07 10.98
CA LEU A 12 -9.42 -2.69 10.99
C LEU A 12 -8.25 -2.49 10.02
N VAL A 13 -7.34 -3.46 9.96
CA VAL A 13 -6.18 -3.45 9.06
C VAL A 13 -6.64 -3.44 7.59
N LEU A 14 -7.64 -4.28 7.28
CA LEU A 14 -8.27 -4.31 5.96
C LEU A 14 -8.95 -2.98 5.60
N ILE A 15 -9.75 -2.41 6.51
CA ILE A 15 -10.42 -1.13 6.28
C ILE A 15 -9.39 -0.02 6.02
N GLY A 16 -8.30 0.01 6.80
CA GLY A 16 -7.19 0.94 6.58
C GLY A 16 -6.55 0.78 5.20
N LEU A 17 -6.27 -0.46 4.78
CA LEU A 17 -5.70 -0.74 3.47
C LEU A 17 -6.64 -0.30 2.33
N LEU A 18 -7.95 -0.54 2.44
CA LEU A 18 -8.92 -0.11 1.45
C LEU A 18 -9.06 1.41 1.39
N ALA A 19 -9.11 2.08 2.54
CA ALA A 19 -9.16 3.54 2.61
C ALA A 19 -7.89 4.17 2.01
N PHE A 20 -6.73 3.59 2.32
CA PHE A 20 -5.45 4.00 1.73
C PHE A 20 -5.44 3.78 0.22
N GLY A 21 -5.90 2.62 -0.26
CA GLY A 21 -6.01 2.33 -1.68
C GLY A 21 -6.94 3.30 -2.42
N ALA A 22 -8.09 3.64 -1.84
CA ALA A 22 -8.99 4.65 -2.37
C ALA A 22 -8.33 6.03 -2.42
N TRP A 23 -7.60 6.42 -1.37
CA TRP A 23 -6.87 7.68 -1.34
C TRP A 23 -5.80 7.74 -2.43
N VAL A 24 -4.95 6.71 -2.56
CA VAL A 24 -3.92 6.60 -3.61
C VAL A 24 -4.56 6.74 -4.99
N PHE A 25 -5.68 6.06 -5.23
CA PHE A 25 -6.40 6.14 -6.50
C PHE A 25 -6.87 7.57 -6.81
N LEU A 26 -7.47 8.25 -5.83
CA LEU A 26 -7.92 9.65 -5.99
C LEU A 26 -6.74 10.60 -6.21
N THR A 27 -5.62 10.38 -5.52
CA THR A 27 -4.40 11.19 -5.70
C THR A 27 -3.81 10.99 -7.09
N ILE A 28 -3.77 9.74 -7.60
CA ILE A 28 -3.34 9.46 -8.98
C ILE A 28 -4.20 10.23 -9.98
N GLN A 29 -5.52 10.22 -9.82
CA GLN A 29 -6.43 10.99 -10.69
C GLN A 29 -6.16 12.50 -10.60
N ASN A 30 -5.93 13.02 -9.39
CA ASN A 30 -5.62 14.44 -9.18
C ASN A 30 -4.30 14.85 -9.86
N VAL A 31 -3.25 14.04 -9.70
CA VAL A 31 -1.94 14.29 -10.35
C VAL A 31 -2.08 14.20 -11.86
N ALA A 32 -2.77 13.18 -12.38
CA ALA A 32 -2.99 13.03 -13.82
C ALA A 32 -3.83 14.16 -14.43
N ALA A 33 -4.78 14.72 -13.67
CA ALA A 33 -5.61 15.84 -14.13
C ALA A 33 -4.89 17.19 -14.04
N SER A 34 -3.96 17.34 -13.10
CA SER A 34 -3.24 18.59 -12.87
C SER A 34 -1.92 18.67 -13.62
N MET A 35 -1.32 17.54 -14.00
CA MET A 35 -0.02 17.53 -14.70
C MET A 35 -0.07 18.36 -16.00
N GLY A 36 0.98 19.15 -16.20
CA GLY A 36 1.15 19.94 -17.43
C GLY A 36 1.52 19.07 -18.63
N SER A 37 1.79 19.72 -19.76
CA SER A 37 2.22 19.03 -20.99
C SER A 37 3.44 18.14 -20.73
N VAL A 38 3.46 16.96 -21.36
CA VAL A 38 4.62 16.03 -21.36
C VAL A 38 5.58 16.35 -22.51
N VAL A 39 5.18 17.21 -23.45
CA VAL A 39 6.00 17.62 -24.59
C VAL A 39 7.05 18.64 -24.15
N TYR A 40 8.32 18.32 -24.44
CA TYR A 40 9.48 19.14 -24.12
C TYR A 40 9.29 20.58 -24.63
N GLY A 41 9.49 21.56 -23.74
CA GLY A 41 9.34 22.99 -24.00
C GLY A 41 9.90 23.81 -22.83
N ASP A 42 9.62 25.12 -22.80
CA ASP A 42 10.04 25.97 -21.68
C ASP A 42 9.08 25.79 -20.50
N TRP A 43 9.47 24.90 -19.58
CA TRP A 43 8.59 24.46 -18.50
C TRP A 43 8.82 25.30 -17.26
N VAL A 44 8.02 26.35 -17.11
CA VAL A 44 7.93 27.13 -15.87
C VAL A 44 6.64 26.74 -15.15
N GLY A 45 6.76 26.10 -13.98
CA GLY A 45 5.62 25.65 -13.17
C GLY A 45 5.33 24.16 -13.27
N GLN A 46 4.06 23.78 -13.48
CA GLN A 46 3.62 22.39 -13.41
C GLN A 46 4.06 21.60 -14.66
N SER A 47 5.05 20.72 -14.44
CA SER A 47 5.77 19.94 -15.45
C SER A 47 5.13 18.56 -15.63
N GLY A 48 4.84 18.14 -16.87
CA GLY A 48 4.23 16.84 -17.15
C GLY A 48 5.15 15.66 -16.82
N VAL A 49 6.45 15.77 -17.10
CA VAL A 49 7.49 14.79 -16.71
C VAL A 49 7.57 14.65 -15.20
N VAL A 50 7.54 15.75 -14.45
CA VAL A 50 7.52 15.68 -12.97
C VAL A 50 6.22 15.03 -12.49
N GLY A 51 5.09 15.30 -13.15
CA GLY A 51 3.83 14.59 -12.94
C GLY A 51 3.97 13.07 -13.11
N LEU A 52 4.62 12.61 -14.19
CA LEU A 52 4.86 11.19 -14.45
C LEU A 52 5.74 10.54 -13.36
N VAL A 53 6.76 11.25 -12.89
CA VAL A 53 7.60 10.78 -11.76
C VAL A 53 6.77 10.65 -10.49
N GLY A 54 5.90 11.64 -10.20
CA GLY A 54 4.97 11.59 -9.07
C GLY A 54 3.99 10.41 -9.17
N LEU A 55 3.46 10.13 -10.36
CA LEU A 55 2.61 8.97 -10.61
C LEU A 55 3.34 7.66 -10.38
N ALA A 56 4.57 7.52 -10.88
CA ALA A 56 5.40 6.34 -10.66
C ALA A 56 5.68 6.12 -9.16
N ALA A 57 5.98 7.19 -8.43
CA ALA A 57 6.18 7.14 -6.98
C ALA A 57 4.91 6.70 -6.24
N LEU A 58 3.74 7.24 -6.61
CA LEU A 58 2.45 6.84 -6.02
C LEU A 58 2.14 5.36 -6.25
N VAL A 59 2.40 4.85 -7.46
CA VAL A 59 2.25 3.42 -7.77
C VAL A 59 3.20 2.59 -6.91
N ALA A 60 4.47 2.99 -6.79
CA ALA A 60 5.43 2.28 -5.96
C ALA A 60 5.01 2.26 -4.48
N ILE A 61 4.54 3.39 -3.94
CA ILE A 61 4.01 3.49 -2.57
C ILE A 61 2.80 2.59 -2.38
N GLY A 62 1.86 2.58 -3.33
CA GLY A 62 0.69 1.71 -3.30
C GLY A 62 1.06 0.23 -3.26
N LEU A 63 2.01 -0.19 -4.09
CA LEU A 63 2.53 -1.55 -4.10
C LEU A 63 3.24 -1.90 -2.79
N LEU A 64 4.06 -1.00 -2.26
CA LEU A 64 4.78 -1.20 -1.01
C LEU A 64 3.80 -1.36 0.17
N ALA A 65 2.73 -0.56 0.20
CA ALA A 65 1.66 -0.74 1.18
C ALA A 65 1.03 -2.13 1.09
N VAL A 66 0.72 -2.62 -0.11
CA VAL A 66 0.19 -3.99 -0.29
C VAL A 66 1.16 -5.05 0.24
N VAL A 67 2.46 -4.91 -0.01
CA VAL A 67 3.49 -5.85 0.48
C VAL A 67 3.54 -5.83 2.00
N VAL A 68 3.70 -4.66 2.62
CA VAL A 68 3.83 -4.51 4.08
C VAL A 68 2.60 -5.02 4.81
N TYR A 69 1.40 -4.69 4.33
CA TYR A 69 0.16 -5.22 4.91
C TYR A 69 -0.02 -6.72 4.65
N GLY A 70 0.61 -7.26 3.62
CA GLY A 70 0.71 -8.70 3.37
C GLY A 70 1.52 -9.42 4.46
N GLU A 71 2.61 -8.81 4.92
CA GLU A 71 3.55 -9.35 5.91
C GLU A 71 3.05 -9.21 7.36
N LEU A 72 2.43 -8.08 7.70
CA LEU A 72 1.83 -7.83 9.03
C LEU A 72 0.76 -8.85 9.46
N GLY A 73 0.25 -9.65 8.52
CA GLY A 73 -0.67 -10.73 8.79
C GLY A 73 -0.01 -12.05 9.16
N GLU A 74 1.31 -12.20 9.07
CA GLU A 74 1.94 -13.44 9.55
C GLU A 74 1.82 -13.54 11.07
N THR A 75 0.96 -14.43 11.55
CA THR A 75 1.02 -14.92 12.94
C THR A 75 2.32 -15.67 13.11
N GLU A 76 3.29 -15.06 13.80
CA GLU A 76 4.37 -15.81 14.41
C GLU A 76 3.76 -16.94 15.25
N PRO A 77 4.31 -18.17 15.20
CA PRO A 77 3.84 -19.23 16.07
C PRO A 77 3.96 -18.73 17.50
N LEU A 78 2.85 -18.80 18.26
CA LEU A 78 2.86 -18.55 19.70
C LEU A 78 3.97 -19.42 20.32
N PRO A 79 4.77 -18.89 21.25
CA PRO A 79 5.75 -19.70 21.97
C PRO A 79 5.06 -20.95 22.51
N GLU A 80 5.68 -22.13 22.28
CA GLU A 80 5.17 -23.38 22.85
C GLU A 80 5.02 -23.22 24.36
N GLU A 81 3.85 -23.56 24.89
CA GLU A 81 3.59 -23.49 26.33
C GLU A 81 4.51 -24.47 27.05
N PHE A 82 5.36 -23.95 27.93
CA PHE A 82 6.22 -24.76 28.78
C PHE A 82 5.53 -24.95 30.15
N PRO A 83 5.41 -26.18 30.68
CA PRO A 83 6.03 -27.42 30.23
C PRO A 83 5.16 -28.21 29.23
N PRO A 84 5.78 -29.02 28.36
CA PRO A 84 5.05 -29.89 27.44
C PRO A 84 4.13 -30.84 28.20
N GLU A 85 2.86 -30.91 27.78
CA GLU A 85 1.88 -31.85 28.30
C GLU A 85 2.37 -33.29 28.04
N GLY A 86 3.04 -33.89 29.03
CA GLY A 86 3.57 -35.24 28.88
C GLY A 86 4.66 -35.68 29.85
N THR A 87 5.23 -34.80 30.68
CA THR A 87 6.12 -35.23 31.77
C THR A 87 5.34 -35.40 33.07
N GLN A 88 4.65 -36.53 33.20
CA GLN A 88 4.32 -37.17 34.48
C GLN A 88 5.27 -38.35 34.68
#